data_AF-B3RJM4-F1
#
_entry.id   AF-B3RJM4-F1
#
_cell.length_a   1.000
_cell.length_b   1.000
_cell.length_c   1.000
_cell.angle_alpha   90.00
_cell.angle_beta   90.00
_cell.angle_gamma   90.00
#
_symmetry.space_group_name_H-M   'P 1'
#
loop_
_entity.id
_entity.type
_entity.pdbx_description
1 polymer ?
#
loop_
_entity_poly.entity_id
_entity_poly.type
_entity_poly.pdbx_seq_one_letter_code
_entity_poly.pdbx_strand_id
1 'polypeptide(L)'
;LKDQGILAKDVGFNALTIPSDRFICARQQTEPNQSQFIVLDLASPMQKIPLICPTLTESAIMNPVIKVIAIKEGQKLQTFDLEMKICLKTIFLQEYTTFWKWISVNVIALVTQTKVYHWSMEGNTQLNEIHARHQALNGYQIINYHVDHTKKWSLLIGIRVQNHRVLGVLQLYNTETKISQLIEGHVAAFASVKLGDNYEPSNLLIIGTRRLKGGTLRILEIGDPPLNNEPFQEQTLELLFPSEIQNDFPVCLQINEKHGLIYLITKYSYLHVCTIESMQCIYMGKLSNANTFAATLDTSSHGILSVDDNGQVFSTSMNTENIVPYIINTLQNKALARKVALRCNLSGAEDLFIEEFNQLFDSGEYVAAAKIAVSAPKGVLRTSQTIQRFQQHIPRTTTALAIYFDVLLRQGKLNRYESLELSKRLIHTGKNQALEHWLKQAKLENSEELGDLLRSSNPVTASSIYLAIQKPKKVIINALFRLIIAIIRK
;
A
#
# COMPACT_ATOMS: atom_id res chain seq x y z
N LEU A 1 0.09 16.73 22.06
CA LEU A 1 1.11 17.73 21.69
C LEU A 1 1.35 18.79 22.76
N LYS A 2 0.30 19.32 23.41
CA LYS A 2 0.44 20.31 24.49
C LYS A 2 1.32 19.83 25.64
N ASP A 3 1.18 18.57 26.05
CA ASP A 3 2.01 17.95 27.10
C ASP A 3 3.49 17.85 26.72
N GLN A 4 3.82 17.98 25.44
CA GLN A 4 5.18 17.98 24.90
C GLN A 4 5.73 19.41 24.69
N GLY A 5 5.02 20.43 25.18
CA GLY A 5 5.47 21.83 25.16
C GLY A 5 5.06 22.66 23.95
N ILE A 6 4.25 22.10 23.03
CA ILE A 6 3.70 22.85 21.88
C ILE A 6 2.50 23.67 22.35
N LEU A 7 2.55 24.99 22.16
CA LEU A 7 1.47 25.89 22.56
C LEU A 7 0.23 25.70 21.68
N ALA A 8 -0.96 25.91 22.26
CA ALA A 8 -2.24 25.75 21.57
C ALA A 8 -2.36 26.64 20.31
N LYS A 9 -1.82 27.86 20.35
CA LYS A 9 -1.82 28.81 19.22
C LYS A 9 -0.95 28.34 18.03
N ASP A 10 -0.01 27.44 18.28
CA ASP A 10 0.96 26.95 17.30
C ASP A 10 0.55 25.56 16.75
N VAL A 11 -0.63 25.06 17.16
CA VAL A 11 -1.26 23.89 16.55
C VAL A 11 -2.15 24.36 15.41
N GLY A 12 -1.71 24.11 14.17
CA GLY A 12 -2.50 24.38 12.98
C GLY A 12 -1.68 24.26 11.70
N PHE A 13 -2.36 24.26 10.56
CA PHE A 13 -1.75 24.00 9.24
C PHE A 13 -0.53 24.88 8.91
N ASN A 14 -0.52 26.15 9.36
CA ASN A 14 0.58 27.08 9.06
C ASN A 14 1.80 26.94 9.99
N ALA A 15 1.64 26.25 11.11
CA ALA A 15 2.65 26.16 12.16
C ALA A 15 3.11 24.73 12.41
N LEU A 16 2.30 23.72 12.08
CA LEU A 16 2.60 22.32 12.37
C LEU A 16 2.61 21.48 11.09
N THR A 17 3.64 20.65 10.95
CA THR A 17 3.79 19.70 9.83
C THR A 17 4.01 18.28 10.35
N ILE A 18 3.44 17.31 9.62
CA ILE A 18 3.57 15.87 9.87
C ILE A 18 4.01 15.17 8.57
N PRO A 19 5.30 15.25 8.20
CA PRO A 19 5.81 14.72 6.93
C PRO A 19 5.70 13.20 6.83
N SER A 20 5.72 12.50 7.96
CA SER A 20 5.61 11.04 8.08
C SER A 20 5.13 10.66 9.48
N ASP A 21 4.93 9.37 9.72
CA ASP A 21 4.65 8.77 11.02
C ASP A 21 5.84 8.78 11.99
N ARG A 22 7.00 9.33 11.57
CA ARG A 22 8.19 9.44 12.39
C ARG A 22 8.35 10.79 13.09
N PHE A 23 8.00 11.89 12.43
CA PHE A 23 8.27 13.23 12.96
C PHE A 23 7.06 14.15 12.94
N ILE A 24 6.91 14.95 13.99
CA ILE A 24 6.05 16.13 14.00
C ILE A 24 6.93 17.35 14.21
N CYS A 25 6.79 18.36 13.36
CA CYS A 25 7.54 19.61 13.45
C CYS A 25 6.58 20.79 13.64
N ALA A 26 6.70 21.50 14.76
CA ALA A 26 5.89 22.66 15.11
C ALA A 26 6.77 23.92 15.17
N ARG A 27 6.33 24.99 14.53
CA ARG A 27 6.87 26.34 14.62
C ARG A 27 6.16 27.06 15.76
N GLN A 28 6.90 27.41 16.79
CA GLN A 28 6.41 28.14 17.95
C GLN A 28 6.95 29.57 17.94
N GLN A 29 6.06 30.54 17.89
CA GLN A 29 6.45 31.95 17.95
C GLN A 29 6.68 32.38 19.40
N THR A 30 7.94 32.68 19.74
CA THR A 30 8.34 33.16 21.08
C THR A 30 8.19 34.68 21.17
N GLU A 31 8.61 35.41 20.14
CA GLU A 31 8.51 36.87 20.02
C GLU A 31 8.00 37.28 18.62
N PRO A 32 7.57 38.54 18.39
CA PRO A 32 7.04 38.98 17.09
C PRO A 32 7.94 38.65 15.89
N ASN A 33 9.27 38.64 16.09
CA ASN A 33 10.26 38.34 15.05
C ASN A 33 11.14 37.12 15.36
N GLN A 34 10.80 36.31 16.37
CA GLN A 34 11.56 35.10 16.69
C GLN A 34 10.63 33.89 16.72
N SER A 35 10.99 32.89 15.92
CA SER A 35 10.35 31.58 15.92
C SER A 35 11.36 30.53 16.33
N GLN A 36 10.92 29.58 17.13
CA GLN A 36 11.64 28.34 17.40
C GLN A 36 10.91 27.18 16.75
N PHE A 37 11.65 26.15 16.36
CA PHE A 37 11.06 24.90 15.88
C PHE A 37 11.18 23.83 16.95
N ILE A 38 10.10 23.07 17.13
CA ILE A 38 9.98 21.95 18.06
C ILE A 38 9.75 20.72 17.20
N VAL A 39 10.74 19.82 17.20
CA VAL A 39 10.64 18.54 16.49
C VAL A 39 10.42 17.43 17.51
N LEU A 40 9.35 16.67 17.32
CA LEU A 40 9.03 15.46 18.09
C LEU A 40 9.34 14.24 17.23
N ASP A 41 10.21 13.35 17.72
CA ASP A 41 10.43 12.03 17.15
C ASP A 41 9.41 11.05 17.77
N LEU A 42 8.46 10.59 16.96
CA LEU A 42 7.40 9.68 17.39
C LEU A 42 7.91 8.28 17.70
N ALA A 43 9.11 7.90 17.24
CA ALA A 43 9.77 6.68 17.68
C ALA A 43 10.36 6.83 19.10
N SER A 44 10.51 8.05 19.60
CA SER A 44 11.03 8.36 20.94
C SER A 44 10.25 9.53 21.58
N PRO A 45 8.94 9.36 21.86
CA PRO A 45 8.05 10.45 22.26
C PRO A 45 8.39 11.08 23.61
N MET A 46 9.27 10.44 24.40
CA MET A 46 9.78 10.93 25.68
C MET A 46 11.03 11.81 25.54
N GLN A 47 11.60 11.96 24.34
CA GLN A 47 12.81 12.76 24.13
C GLN A 47 12.47 14.26 24.17
N LYS A 48 12.66 14.85 25.35
CA LYS A 48 12.31 16.25 25.70
C LYS A 48 13.24 17.34 25.14
N ILE A 49 14.17 17.02 24.25
CA ILE A 49 15.08 18.03 23.68
C ILE A 49 14.56 18.39 22.29
N PRO A 50 13.62 19.34 22.17
CA PRO A 50 13.27 19.89 20.87
C PRO A 50 14.51 20.55 20.29
N LEU A 51 14.79 20.25 19.02
CA LEU A 51 15.87 20.92 18.32
C LEU A 51 15.49 22.38 18.05
N ILE A 52 16.02 23.29 18.86
CA ILE A 52 15.82 24.73 18.68
C ILE A 52 16.73 25.22 17.55
N CYS A 53 16.14 25.60 16.42
CA CYS A 53 16.85 26.33 15.36
C CYS A 53 16.86 27.84 15.70
N PRO A 54 18.02 28.44 16.02
CA PRO A 54 18.09 29.86 16.36
C PRO A 54 18.23 30.66 15.06
N THR A 55 17.13 31.12 14.45
CA THR A 55 17.15 32.14 13.39
C THR A 55 15.74 32.53 12.95
N LEU A 56 15.63 33.68 12.27
CA LEU A 56 14.45 34.27 11.59
C LEU A 56 13.88 33.35 10.50
N THR A 57 13.47 32.15 10.87
CA THR A 57 13.14 31.07 9.96
C THR A 57 11.63 31.02 9.76
N GLU A 58 11.19 31.23 8.53
CA GLU A 58 9.76 31.36 8.19
C GLU A 58 9.04 30.01 8.24
N SER A 59 9.73 28.96 7.79
CA SER A 59 9.17 27.61 7.65
C SER A 59 10.27 26.57 7.75
N ALA A 60 9.96 25.41 8.32
CA ALA A 60 10.82 24.24 8.31
C ALA A 60 10.00 22.97 8.14
N ILE A 61 10.58 21.97 7.46
CA ILE A 61 9.95 20.66 7.22
C ILE A 61 10.97 19.55 7.50
N MET A 62 10.58 18.60 8.35
CA MET A 62 11.40 17.43 8.65
C MET A 62 11.38 16.45 7.47
N ASN A 63 12.52 15.81 7.24
CA ASN A 63 12.62 14.70 6.31
C ASN A 63 11.73 13.54 6.77
N PRO A 64 11.08 12.81 5.85
CA PRO A 64 10.14 11.75 6.23
C PRO A 64 10.78 10.56 6.96
N VAL A 65 12.09 10.33 6.83
CA VAL A 65 12.73 9.11 7.38
C VAL A 65 13.93 9.43 8.26
N ILE A 66 14.83 10.32 7.82
CA ILE A 66 16.10 10.58 8.52
C ILE A 66 16.03 11.89 9.33
N LYS A 67 16.97 12.10 10.26
CA LYS A 67 17.02 13.32 11.08
C LYS A 67 17.65 14.50 10.33
N VAL A 68 17.03 14.84 9.21
CA VAL A 68 17.38 16.01 8.41
C VAL A 68 16.20 16.97 8.43
N ILE A 69 16.49 18.26 8.58
CA ILE A 69 15.49 19.33 8.47
C ILE A 69 15.81 20.21 7.27
N ALA A 70 14.77 20.61 6.53
CA ALA A 70 14.88 21.70 5.57
C ALA A 70 14.31 22.97 6.17
N ILE A 71 15.00 24.10 6.00
CA ILE A 71 14.67 25.41 6.55
C ILE A 71 14.58 26.44 5.42
N LYS A 72 13.56 27.30 5.47
CA LYS A 72 13.33 28.40 4.53
C LYS A 72 13.42 29.74 5.26
N GLU A 73 14.26 30.62 4.75
CA GLU A 73 14.45 32.01 5.18
C GLU A 73 14.37 32.93 3.95
N GLY A 74 13.18 33.46 3.68
CA GLY A 74 12.88 34.19 2.45
C GLY A 74 13.16 33.36 1.18
N GLN A 75 14.16 33.80 0.42
CA GLN A 75 14.62 33.13 -0.82
C GLN A 75 15.71 32.08 -0.59
N LYS A 76 16.28 32.01 0.61
CA LYS A 76 17.34 31.07 0.97
C LYS A 76 16.71 29.80 1.54
N LEU A 77 17.09 28.65 0.99
CA LEU A 77 16.70 27.34 1.51
C LEU A 77 17.94 26.53 1.88
N GLN A 78 17.87 25.85 3.02
CA GLN A 78 18.98 25.08 3.57
C GLN A 78 18.49 23.74 4.10
N THR A 79 19.28 22.69 3.94
CA THR A 79 19.06 21.41 4.61
C THR A 79 20.16 21.18 5.65
N PHE A 80 19.77 20.81 6.85
CA PHE A 80 20.67 20.54 7.97
C PHE A 80 20.52 19.10 8.46
N ASP A 81 21.65 18.47 8.73
CA ASP A 81 21.70 17.22 9.49
C ASP A 81 21.61 17.55 10.97
N LEU A 82 20.62 17.00 11.67
CA LEU A 82 20.38 17.30 13.08
C LEU A 82 21.29 16.51 14.02
N GLU A 83 21.80 15.36 13.58
CA GLU A 83 22.71 14.54 14.38
C GLU A 83 24.12 15.11 14.30
N MET A 84 24.58 15.37 13.08
CA MET A 84 25.91 15.91 12.81
C MET A 84 26.00 17.43 13.04
N LYS A 85 24.85 18.11 13.12
CA LYS A 85 24.75 19.58 13.24
C LYS A 85 25.48 20.34 12.14
N ILE A 86 25.44 19.81 10.91
CA ILE A 86 26.07 20.42 9.73
C ILE A 86 25.04 20.87 8.71
N CYS A 87 25.34 21.97 8.01
CA CYS A 87 24.58 22.36 6.81
C CYS A 87 24.98 21.44 5.66
N LEU A 88 24.04 20.66 5.14
CA LEU A 88 24.28 19.73 4.03
C LEU A 88 24.28 20.44 2.68
N LYS A 89 23.30 21.33 2.45
CA LYS A 89 23.12 22.01 1.16
C LYS A 89 22.39 23.33 1.35
N THR A 90 22.74 24.34 0.55
CA THR A 90 22.10 25.66 0.53
C THR A 90 21.83 26.05 -0.92
N ILE A 91 20.64 26.60 -1.18
CA ILE A 91 20.25 27.18 -2.47
C ILE A 91 19.58 28.54 -2.26
N PHE A 92 19.56 29.34 -3.31
CA PHE A 92 18.86 30.62 -3.36
C PHE A 92 17.89 30.59 -4.54
N LEU A 93 16.62 30.87 -4.29
CA LEU A 93 15.59 30.97 -5.31
C LEU A 93 15.43 32.42 -5.78
N GLN A 94 15.11 32.58 -7.06
CA GLN A 94 14.77 33.89 -7.62
C GLN A 94 13.39 34.37 -7.17
N GLU A 95 12.45 33.44 -6.95
CA GLU A 95 11.10 33.72 -6.47
C GLU A 95 10.85 33.13 -5.09
N TYR A 96 9.95 33.73 -4.33
CA TYR A 96 9.54 33.20 -3.03
C TYR A 96 8.82 31.86 -3.17
N THR A 97 9.17 30.89 -2.31
CA THR A 97 8.47 29.62 -2.21
C THR A 97 7.16 29.80 -1.44
N THR A 98 6.06 29.50 -2.11
CA THR A 98 4.69 29.56 -1.56
C THR A 98 4.29 28.27 -0.86
N PHE A 99 4.76 27.13 -1.35
CA PHE A 99 4.54 25.81 -0.75
C PHE A 99 5.75 24.92 -1.02
N TRP A 100 6.04 24.00 -0.11
CA TRP A 100 7.13 23.04 -0.24
C TRP A 100 6.89 21.82 0.63
N LYS A 101 7.41 20.67 0.16
CA LYS A 101 7.19 19.37 0.80
C LYS A 101 8.27 18.38 0.36
N TRP A 102 8.67 17.49 1.27
CA TRP A 102 9.45 16.30 0.92
C TRP A 102 8.59 15.35 0.08
N ILE A 103 9.04 15.04 -1.14
CA ILE A 103 8.39 14.05 -2.02
C ILE A 103 9.10 12.70 -1.99
N SER A 104 10.32 12.66 -1.45
CA SER A 104 11.05 11.45 -1.12
C SER A 104 12.03 11.75 0.02
N VAL A 105 12.80 10.75 0.44
CA VAL A 105 13.87 10.93 1.44
C VAL A 105 14.95 11.91 0.97
N ASN A 106 15.14 12.09 -0.35
CA ASN A 106 16.26 12.87 -0.88
C ASN A 106 15.81 14.08 -1.71
N VAL A 107 14.50 14.27 -1.94
CA VAL A 107 14.00 15.30 -2.85
C VAL A 107 12.89 16.13 -2.21
N ILE A 108 13.04 17.44 -2.28
CA ILE A 108 12.06 18.45 -1.86
C ILE A 108 11.41 19.04 -3.10
N ALA A 109 10.08 19.06 -3.13
CA ALA A 109 9.33 19.84 -4.11
C ALA A 109 9.14 21.27 -3.59
N LEU A 110 9.37 22.25 -4.48
CA LEU A 110 9.27 23.67 -4.21
C LEU A 110 8.28 24.29 -5.21
N VAL A 111 7.31 25.04 -4.71
CA VAL A 111 6.27 25.68 -5.51
C VAL A 111 6.35 27.19 -5.32
N THR A 112 6.68 27.91 -6.38
CA THR A 112 6.67 29.38 -6.40
C THR A 112 5.32 29.90 -6.88
N GLN A 113 5.21 31.21 -7.12
CA GLN A 113 4.00 31.77 -7.71
C GLN A 113 3.80 31.29 -9.15
N THR A 114 4.89 30.99 -9.88
CA THR A 114 4.83 30.70 -11.32
C THR A 114 5.27 29.29 -11.69
N LYS A 115 6.06 28.60 -10.86
CA LYS A 115 6.76 27.36 -11.24
C LYS A 115 6.83 26.33 -10.11
N VAL A 116 7.04 25.08 -10.51
CA VAL A 116 7.29 23.94 -9.63
C VAL A 116 8.68 23.38 -9.91
N TYR A 117 9.46 23.19 -8.85
CA TYR A 117 10.82 22.68 -8.90
C TYR A 117 11.00 21.46 -8.02
N HIS A 118 11.94 20.58 -8.38
CA HIS A 118 12.48 19.54 -7.52
C HIS A 118 13.92 19.86 -7.14
N TRP A 119 14.20 19.82 -5.85
CA TRP A 119 15.52 20.05 -5.27
C TRP A 119 16.00 18.78 -4.58
N SER A 120 17.05 18.17 -5.14
CA SER A 120 17.71 17.00 -4.54
C SER A 120 18.72 17.45 -3.48
N MET A 121 18.70 16.78 -2.33
CA MET A 121 19.75 16.86 -1.32
C MET A 121 21.08 16.29 -1.82
N GLU A 122 21.00 15.27 -2.66
CA GLU A 122 22.17 14.54 -3.17
C GLU A 122 22.67 15.17 -4.47
N GLY A 123 23.98 15.08 -4.69
CA GLY A 123 24.65 15.51 -5.91
C GLY A 123 24.77 17.03 -6.08
N ASN A 124 25.41 17.42 -7.18
CA ASN A 124 25.69 18.82 -7.51
C ASN A 124 24.53 19.54 -8.24
N THR A 125 23.43 18.85 -8.54
CA THR A 125 22.25 19.45 -9.17
C THR A 125 21.60 20.45 -8.22
N GLN A 126 21.52 21.72 -8.64
CA GLN A 126 21.06 22.82 -7.78
C GLN A 126 19.54 22.85 -7.66
N LEU A 127 18.82 22.86 -8.78
CA LEU A 127 17.36 22.99 -8.82
C LEU A 127 16.85 22.55 -10.20
N ASN A 128 15.87 21.64 -10.24
CA ASN A 128 15.29 21.17 -11.51
C ASN A 128 13.87 21.74 -11.68
N GLU A 129 13.62 22.50 -12.75
CA GLU A 129 12.28 22.99 -13.08
C GLU A 129 11.46 21.86 -13.71
N ILE A 130 10.29 21.57 -13.14
CA ILE A 130 9.43 20.48 -13.61
C ILE A 130 8.35 21.01 -14.56
N HIS A 131 7.62 22.03 -14.12
CA HIS A 131 6.58 22.66 -14.92
C HIS A 131 6.20 24.05 -14.40
N ALA A 132 5.56 24.85 -15.26
CA ALA A 132 4.90 26.08 -14.84
C ALA A 132 3.59 25.78 -14.08
N ARG A 133 3.26 26.60 -13.10
CA ARG A 133 1.96 26.59 -12.43
C ARG A 133 0.91 27.09 -13.42
N HIS A 134 -0.17 26.32 -13.56
CA HIS A 134 -1.25 26.67 -14.47
C HIS A 134 -1.95 27.96 -14.00
N GLN A 135 -2.27 28.87 -14.93
CA GLN A 135 -2.85 30.19 -14.62
C GLN A 135 -4.17 30.11 -13.84
N ALA A 136 -4.96 29.05 -14.05
CA ALA A 136 -6.19 28.79 -13.30
C ALA A 136 -5.98 28.62 -11.78
N LEU A 137 -4.77 28.27 -11.34
CA LEU A 137 -4.40 28.19 -9.93
C LEU A 137 -4.01 29.56 -9.35
N ASN A 138 -4.02 30.66 -10.12
CA ASN A 138 -3.74 31.99 -9.59
C ASN A 138 -4.76 32.36 -8.50
N GLY A 139 -4.26 32.83 -7.35
CA GLY A 139 -5.08 33.14 -6.17
C GLY A 139 -5.59 31.92 -5.39
N TYR A 140 -5.19 30.69 -5.76
CA TYR A 140 -5.42 29.51 -4.93
C TYR A 140 -4.28 29.35 -3.91
N GLN A 141 -4.63 28.99 -2.68
CA GLN A 141 -3.67 28.54 -1.68
C GLN A 141 -3.24 27.11 -2.02
N ILE A 142 -1.95 26.90 -2.23
CA ILE A 142 -1.41 25.56 -2.46
C ILE A 142 -1.36 24.83 -1.11
N ILE A 143 -1.97 23.64 -1.06
CA ILE A 143 -2.07 22.84 0.17
C ILE A 143 -1.27 21.55 0.09
N ASN A 144 -1.00 21.04 -1.11
CA ASN A 144 -0.29 19.78 -1.26
C ASN A 144 0.34 19.63 -2.65
N TYR A 145 1.31 18.74 -2.73
CA TYR A 145 1.95 18.31 -3.97
C TYR A 145 2.31 16.83 -3.88
N HIS A 146 2.08 16.09 -4.97
CA HIS A 146 2.38 14.68 -5.08
C HIS A 146 3.13 14.37 -6.37
N VAL A 147 3.94 13.31 -6.33
CA VAL A 147 4.59 12.71 -7.49
C VAL A 147 4.26 11.22 -7.43
N ASP A 148 3.99 10.62 -8.58
CA ASP A 148 3.69 9.20 -8.65
C ASP A 148 4.95 8.33 -8.50
N HIS A 149 4.76 7.02 -8.35
CA HIS A 149 5.87 6.09 -8.16
C HIS A 149 6.82 6.01 -9.37
N THR A 150 6.34 6.29 -10.59
CA THR A 150 7.17 6.32 -11.80
C THR A 150 7.92 7.64 -11.99
N LYS A 151 7.58 8.68 -11.20
CA LYS A 151 8.09 10.06 -11.32
C LYS A 151 7.76 10.73 -12.66
N LYS A 152 6.79 10.18 -13.41
CA LYS A 152 6.31 10.73 -14.68
C LYS A 152 5.14 11.69 -14.49
N TRP A 153 4.41 11.55 -13.39
CA TRP A 153 3.25 12.37 -13.07
C TRP A 153 3.49 13.19 -11.82
N SER A 154 3.15 14.47 -11.89
CA SER A 154 3.11 15.36 -10.75
C SER A 154 1.74 16.00 -10.60
N LEU A 155 1.32 16.19 -9.36
CA LEU A 155 0.00 16.71 -9.02
C LEU A 155 0.12 17.86 -8.02
N LEU A 156 -0.27 19.06 -8.43
CA LEU A 156 -0.32 20.24 -7.58
C LEU A 156 -1.75 20.51 -7.13
N ILE A 157 -1.98 20.69 -5.83
CA ILE A 157 -3.31 20.84 -5.23
C ILE A 157 -3.46 22.25 -4.66
N GLY A 158 -4.44 23.00 -5.17
CA GLY A 158 -4.79 24.33 -4.67
C GLY A 158 -6.24 24.41 -4.23
N ILE A 159 -6.51 25.16 -3.16
CA ILE A 159 -7.86 25.50 -2.70
C ILE A 159 -8.08 27.01 -2.64
N ARG A 160 -9.34 27.42 -2.79
CA ARG A 160 -9.75 28.82 -2.66
C ARG A 160 -11.13 28.89 -2.03
N VAL A 161 -11.33 29.81 -1.08
CA VAL A 161 -12.65 30.07 -0.52
C VAL A 161 -13.42 30.99 -1.47
N GLN A 162 -14.63 30.58 -1.87
CA GLN A 162 -15.54 31.38 -2.69
C GLN A 162 -16.98 31.08 -2.25
N ASN A 163 -17.78 32.13 -2.01
CA ASN A 163 -19.17 32.02 -1.56
C ASN A 163 -19.35 31.09 -0.34
N HIS A 164 -18.50 31.26 0.69
CA HIS A 164 -18.45 30.45 1.91
C HIS A 164 -18.15 28.95 1.71
N ARG A 165 -17.77 28.53 0.49
CA ARG A 165 -17.35 27.16 0.17
C ARG A 165 -15.88 27.13 -0.22
N VAL A 166 -15.24 26.00 0.01
CA VAL A 166 -13.89 25.74 -0.47
C VAL A 166 -14.00 25.11 -1.86
N LEU A 167 -13.41 25.76 -2.86
CA LEU A 167 -13.19 25.20 -4.19
C LEU A 167 -11.80 24.58 -4.22
N GLY A 168 -11.66 23.42 -4.86
CA GLY A 168 -10.39 22.72 -5.02
C GLY A 168 -10.07 22.47 -6.49
N VAL A 169 -8.84 22.76 -6.89
CA VAL A 169 -8.33 22.55 -8.25
C VAL A 169 -6.99 21.84 -8.17
N LEU A 170 -6.85 20.81 -9.00
CA LEU A 170 -5.64 20.02 -9.18
C LEU A 170 -5.05 20.34 -10.55
N GLN A 171 -3.73 20.53 -10.63
CA GLN A 171 -2.98 20.49 -11.87
C GLN A 171 -2.23 19.16 -11.94
N LEU A 172 -2.72 18.25 -12.78
CA LEU A 172 -2.04 17.01 -13.13
C LEU A 172 -1.11 17.29 -14.32
N TYR A 173 0.18 17.07 -14.14
CA TYR A 173 1.19 17.29 -15.17
C TYR A 173 1.94 16.00 -15.47
N ASN A 174 2.13 15.71 -16.75
CA ASN A 174 2.95 14.60 -17.21
C ASN A 174 4.28 15.14 -17.73
N THR A 175 5.39 14.64 -17.18
CA THR A 175 6.75 15.14 -17.48
C THR A 175 7.25 14.74 -18.86
N GLU A 176 6.72 13.65 -19.44
CA GLU A 176 7.13 13.14 -20.76
C GLU A 176 6.41 13.88 -21.89
N THR A 177 5.08 13.96 -21.81
CA THR A 177 4.23 14.65 -22.79
C THR A 177 4.24 16.16 -22.61
N LYS A 178 4.66 16.65 -21.43
CA LYS A 178 4.65 18.06 -21.03
C LYS A 178 3.26 18.70 -21.05
N ILE A 179 2.22 17.91 -20.85
CA ILE A 179 0.82 18.35 -20.83
C ILE A 179 0.38 18.55 -19.38
N SER A 180 -0.29 19.67 -19.11
CA SER A 180 -1.02 19.93 -17.87
C SER A 180 -2.52 19.77 -18.09
N GLN A 181 -3.18 19.01 -17.24
CA GLN A 181 -4.63 18.90 -17.18
C GLN A 181 -5.13 19.44 -15.83
N LEU A 182 -6.21 20.23 -15.89
CA LEU A 182 -6.90 20.68 -14.69
C LEU A 182 -8.00 19.71 -14.30
N ILE A 183 -8.07 19.39 -13.02
CA ILE A 183 -9.09 18.51 -12.47
C ILE A 183 -9.66 19.16 -11.21
N GLU A 184 -10.98 19.18 -11.07
CA GLU A 184 -11.60 19.61 -9.82
C GLU A 184 -11.37 18.56 -8.72
N GLY A 185 -10.87 18.99 -7.56
CA GLY A 185 -10.40 18.10 -6.50
C GLY A 185 -10.01 18.87 -5.24
N HIS A 186 -10.47 18.43 -4.07
CA HIS A 186 -10.06 18.97 -2.77
C HIS A 186 -8.82 18.26 -2.25
N VAL A 187 -8.76 16.94 -2.44
CA VAL A 187 -7.65 16.07 -2.05
C VAL A 187 -7.40 15.06 -3.15
N ALA A 188 -6.16 14.58 -3.23
CA ALA A 188 -5.81 13.51 -4.14
C ALA A 188 -4.52 12.81 -3.71
N ALA A 189 -4.33 11.57 -4.16
CA ALA A 189 -3.06 10.85 -4.05
C ALA A 189 -2.94 9.80 -5.16
N PHE A 190 -1.69 9.40 -5.41
CA PHE A 190 -1.37 8.30 -6.31
C PHE A 190 -1.29 6.97 -5.55
N ALA A 191 -1.63 5.87 -6.22
CA ALA A 191 -1.43 4.52 -5.72
C ALA A 191 -0.78 3.63 -6.79
N SER A 192 0.13 2.76 -6.39
CA SER A 192 0.57 1.61 -7.18
C SER A 192 -0.05 0.34 -6.60
N VAL A 193 -1.09 -0.18 -7.28
CA VAL A 193 -1.90 -1.27 -6.72
C VAL A 193 -2.11 -2.37 -7.74
N LYS A 194 -1.77 -3.60 -7.35
CA LYS A 194 -2.15 -4.81 -8.07
C LYS A 194 -3.65 -5.08 -7.91
N LEU A 195 -4.35 -5.24 -9.03
CA LEU A 195 -5.81 -5.40 -9.11
C LEU A 195 -6.15 -6.75 -9.75
N GLY A 196 -7.07 -7.50 -9.13
CA GLY A 196 -7.53 -8.79 -9.66
C GLY A 196 -6.39 -9.75 -10.03
N ASP A 197 -6.50 -10.34 -11.22
CA ASP A 197 -5.53 -11.29 -11.79
C ASP A 197 -4.41 -10.60 -12.61
N ASN A 198 -4.31 -9.26 -12.62
CA ASN A 198 -3.25 -8.54 -13.34
C ASN A 198 -1.86 -9.00 -12.88
N TYR A 199 -0.85 -8.85 -13.73
CA TYR A 199 0.51 -9.26 -13.40
C TYR A 199 1.25 -8.17 -12.63
N GLU A 200 1.21 -6.96 -13.17
CA GLU A 200 1.87 -5.76 -12.65
C GLU A 200 0.87 -4.85 -11.91
N PRO A 201 1.33 -3.96 -11.01
CA PRO A 201 0.46 -2.98 -10.37
C PRO A 201 -0.01 -1.90 -11.36
N SER A 202 -1.28 -1.50 -11.23
CA SER A 202 -1.85 -0.34 -11.92
C SER A 202 -1.44 0.96 -11.22
N ASN A 203 -1.20 2.01 -12.01
CA ASN A 203 -0.92 3.35 -11.52
C ASN A 203 -2.23 4.15 -11.43
N LEU A 204 -2.72 4.37 -10.21
CA LEU A 204 -4.03 4.97 -9.97
C LEU A 204 -3.89 6.40 -9.43
N LEU A 205 -4.80 7.28 -9.83
CA LEU A 205 -5.03 8.58 -9.24
C LEU A 205 -6.39 8.58 -8.55
N ILE A 206 -6.38 8.81 -7.23
CA ILE A 206 -7.57 8.88 -6.39
C ILE A 206 -7.83 10.34 -6.03
N ILE A 207 -9.06 10.81 -6.23
CA ILE A 207 -9.46 12.21 -6.04
C ILE A 207 -10.72 12.27 -5.17
N GLY A 208 -10.65 13.03 -4.08
CA GLY A 208 -11.80 13.36 -3.24
C GLY A 208 -12.30 14.77 -3.51
N THR A 209 -13.61 14.93 -3.71
CA THR A 209 -14.25 16.25 -3.93
C THR A 209 -15.48 16.43 -3.03
N ARG A 210 -15.83 17.70 -2.78
CA ARG A 210 -17.14 18.10 -2.25
C ARG A 210 -17.79 19.19 -3.12
N ARG A 211 -18.72 18.77 -3.97
CA ARG A 211 -19.51 19.64 -4.86
C ARG A 211 -20.84 20.04 -4.24
N LEU A 212 -21.59 20.90 -4.93
CA LEU A 212 -22.99 21.21 -4.59
C LEU A 212 -23.86 19.95 -4.59
N LYS A 213 -23.63 19.05 -5.55
CA LYS A 213 -24.38 17.81 -5.74
C LYS A 213 -24.02 16.69 -4.76
N GLY A 214 -23.01 16.86 -3.91
CA GLY A 214 -22.54 15.78 -3.04
C GLY A 214 -21.03 15.71 -2.94
N GLY A 215 -20.54 14.80 -2.11
CA GLY A 215 -19.12 14.45 -2.08
C GLY A 215 -18.87 13.23 -2.96
N THR A 216 -17.71 13.17 -3.61
CA THR A 216 -17.34 12.00 -4.41
C THR A 216 -15.89 11.62 -4.20
N LEU A 217 -15.63 10.32 -4.29
CA LEU A 217 -14.30 9.72 -4.37
C LEU A 217 -14.18 9.07 -5.75
N ARG A 218 -13.26 9.53 -6.58
CA ARG A 218 -13.06 9.04 -7.94
C ARG A 218 -11.69 8.40 -8.07
N ILE A 219 -11.62 7.27 -8.75
CA ILE A 219 -10.37 6.57 -9.07
C ILE A 219 -10.28 6.43 -10.59
N LEU A 220 -9.13 6.78 -11.14
CA LEU A 220 -8.79 6.58 -12.54
C LEU A 220 -7.36 6.03 -12.67
N GLU A 221 -7.10 5.26 -13.72
CA GLU A 221 -5.75 4.85 -14.08
C GLU A 221 -5.05 5.97 -14.86
N ILE A 222 -3.77 6.20 -14.58
CA ILE A 222 -2.96 7.22 -15.25
C ILE A 222 -1.84 6.59 -16.08
N GLY A 223 -1.68 7.08 -17.30
CA GLY A 223 -0.73 6.52 -18.26
C GLY A 223 -1.23 5.22 -18.89
N ASP A 224 -0.37 4.61 -19.70
CA ASP A 224 -0.69 3.35 -20.37
C ASP A 224 -0.61 2.18 -19.38
N PRO A 225 -1.61 1.27 -19.38
CA PRO A 225 -1.54 0.05 -18.58
C PRO A 225 -0.31 -0.79 -18.95
N PRO A 226 0.32 -1.48 -17.97
CA PRO A 226 1.39 -2.42 -18.27
C PRO A 226 0.99 -3.49 -19.30
N LEU A 227 1.96 -4.01 -20.04
CA LEU A 227 1.74 -5.09 -21.00
C LEU A 227 1.08 -6.30 -20.31
N ASN A 228 -0.01 -6.81 -20.90
CA ASN A 228 -0.83 -7.91 -20.38
C ASN A 228 -1.64 -7.61 -19.10
N ASN A 229 -1.73 -6.35 -18.66
CA ASN A 229 -2.70 -5.95 -17.66
C ASN A 229 -4.03 -5.55 -18.32
N GLU A 230 -5.14 -5.88 -17.66
CA GLU A 230 -6.42 -5.26 -17.95
C GLU A 230 -6.44 -3.83 -17.37
N PRO A 231 -6.90 -2.82 -18.14
CA PRO A 231 -7.00 -1.45 -17.66
C PRO A 231 -8.05 -1.33 -16.55
N PHE A 232 -7.75 -0.50 -15.55
CA PHE A 232 -8.72 -0.11 -14.54
C PHE A 232 -9.71 0.91 -15.12
N GLN A 233 -10.98 0.53 -15.15
CA GLN A 233 -12.05 1.43 -15.57
C GLN A 233 -12.30 2.50 -14.50
N GLU A 234 -12.45 3.75 -14.92
CA GLU A 234 -12.75 4.86 -14.01
C GLU A 234 -14.00 4.55 -13.18
N GLN A 235 -13.88 4.71 -11.86
CA GLN A 235 -14.97 4.47 -10.91
C GLN A 235 -15.16 5.68 -10.01
N THR A 236 -16.42 5.95 -9.65
CA THR A 236 -16.79 7.03 -8.73
C THR A 236 -17.71 6.47 -7.64
N LEU A 237 -17.32 6.71 -6.38
CA LEU A 237 -18.11 6.42 -5.19
C LEU A 237 -18.65 7.73 -4.61
N GLU A 238 -19.92 7.76 -4.24
CA GLU A 238 -20.50 8.86 -3.50
C GLU A 238 -20.05 8.83 -2.04
N LEU A 239 -19.54 9.95 -1.54
CA LEU A 239 -19.17 10.13 -0.15
C LEU A 239 -20.35 10.73 0.61
N LEU A 240 -20.71 10.09 1.72
CA LEU A 240 -21.76 10.57 2.60
C LEU A 240 -21.25 11.76 3.41
N PHE A 241 -21.96 12.89 3.32
CA PHE A 241 -21.75 14.04 4.19
C PHE A 241 -23.10 14.33 4.84
N PRO A 242 -23.20 14.30 6.19
CA PRO A 242 -24.45 14.59 6.87
C PRO A 242 -25.01 15.96 6.47
N SER A 243 -26.33 16.05 6.30
CA SER A 243 -26.99 17.25 5.76
C SER A 243 -26.86 18.47 6.68
N GLU A 244 -26.68 18.25 7.98
CA GLU A 244 -26.44 19.29 8.98
C GLU A 244 -25.07 19.96 8.78
N ILE A 245 -24.19 19.34 7.99
CA ILE A 245 -22.78 19.70 7.87
C ILE A 245 -22.49 20.24 6.46
N GLN A 246 -22.88 21.49 6.23
CA GLN A 246 -22.82 22.10 4.89
C GLN A 246 -21.39 22.48 4.43
N ASN A 247 -20.51 22.82 5.38
CA ASN A 247 -19.19 23.38 5.10
C ASN A 247 -18.03 22.40 5.29
N ASP A 248 -18.34 21.11 5.48
CA ASP A 248 -17.31 20.07 5.57
C ASP A 248 -16.89 19.61 4.18
N PHE A 249 -15.62 19.24 4.05
CA PHE A 249 -14.99 18.82 2.80
C PHE A 249 -13.76 17.93 3.08
N PRO A 250 -13.31 17.11 2.12
CA PRO A 250 -12.10 16.30 2.29
C PRO A 250 -10.86 17.18 2.51
N VAL A 251 -10.04 16.86 3.51
CA VAL A 251 -8.79 17.59 3.83
C VAL A 251 -7.56 16.70 3.71
N CYS A 252 -7.68 15.41 4.05
CA CYS A 252 -6.59 14.45 3.92
C CYS A 252 -7.05 13.20 3.17
N LEU A 253 -6.15 12.65 2.35
CA LEU A 253 -6.35 11.38 1.65
C LEU A 253 -5.03 10.60 1.69
N GLN A 254 -5.06 9.41 2.29
CA GLN A 254 -3.93 8.50 2.39
C GLN A 254 -4.33 7.12 1.87
N ILE A 255 -3.37 6.43 1.26
CA ILE A 255 -3.63 5.14 0.61
C ILE A 255 -2.75 4.07 1.24
N ASN A 256 -3.41 3.01 1.66
CA ASN A 256 -2.77 1.77 2.10
C ASN A 256 -2.73 0.80 0.92
N GLU A 257 -1.68 0.87 0.12
CA GLU A 257 -1.52 0.08 -1.10
C GLU A 257 -1.56 -1.43 -0.81
N LYS A 258 -0.93 -1.84 0.30
CA LYS A 258 -0.86 -3.23 0.76
C LYS A 258 -2.25 -3.84 0.94
N HIS A 259 -3.13 -3.18 1.68
CA HIS A 259 -4.49 -3.67 1.92
C HIS A 259 -5.53 -3.15 0.93
N GLY A 260 -5.14 -2.25 0.01
CA GLY A 260 -6.05 -1.64 -0.96
C GLY A 260 -7.11 -0.75 -0.32
N LEU A 261 -6.75 -0.05 0.77
CA LEU A 261 -7.65 0.83 1.51
C LEU A 261 -7.34 2.30 1.26
N ILE A 262 -8.38 3.11 1.22
CA ILE A 262 -8.32 4.57 1.12
C ILE A 262 -8.82 5.13 2.45
N TYR A 263 -7.99 5.94 3.10
CA TYR A 263 -8.34 6.71 4.27
C TYR A 263 -8.56 8.17 3.84
N LEU A 264 -9.81 8.63 3.92
CA LEU A 264 -10.17 10.02 3.65
C LEU A 264 -10.64 10.65 4.96
N ILE A 265 -10.03 11.76 5.37
CA ILE A 265 -10.45 12.54 6.53
C ILE A 265 -11.01 13.87 6.06
N THR A 266 -12.19 14.22 6.54
CA THR A 266 -12.84 15.51 6.29
C THR A 266 -12.35 16.58 7.27
N LYS A 267 -12.62 17.85 6.97
CA LYS A 267 -12.28 18.97 7.85
C LYS A 267 -12.85 18.77 9.25
N TYR A 268 -14.09 18.29 9.37
CA TYR A 268 -14.72 18.04 10.67
C TYR A 268 -14.42 16.65 11.25
N SER A 269 -13.29 16.06 10.85
CA SER A 269 -12.74 14.83 11.41
C SER A 269 -13.62 13.60 11.21
N TYR A 270 -14.40 13.54 10.12
CA TYR A 270 -15.00 12.28 9.70
C TYR A 270 -13.98 11.48 8.90
N LEU A 271 -13.73 10.25 9.33
CA LEU A 271 -12.94 9.27 8.61
C LEU A 271 -13.86 8.43 7.73
N HIS A 272 -13.52 8.35 6.45
CA HIS A 272 -14.05 7.39 5.51
C HIS A 272 -12.97 6.38 5.17
N VAL A 273 -13.30 5.10 5.33
CA VAL A 273 -12.44 3.98 4.91
C VAL A 273 -13.11 3.30 3.72
N CYS A 274 -12.47 3.35 2.55
CA CYS A 274 -13.01 2.77 1.32
C CYS A 274 -12.04 1.74 0.73
N THR A 275 -12.54 0.79 -0.07
CA THR A 275 -11.70 -0.13 -0.84
C THR A 275 -11.42 0.41 -2.24
N ILE A 276 -10.21 0.20 -2.74
CA ILE A 276 -9.84 0.57 -4.12
C ILE A 276 -10.54 -0.36 -5.12
N GLU A 277 -10.48 -1.67 -4.90
CA GLU A 277 -10.90 -2.67 -5.89
C GLU A 277 -12.42 -2.81 -6.04
N SER A 278 -13.17 -2.59 -4.96
CA SER A 278 -14.64 -2.69 -5.00
C SER A 278 -15.35 -1.35 -4.96
N MET A 279 -14.62 -0.25 -4.77
CA MET A 279 -15.17 1.10 -4.63
C MET A 279 -16.34 1.19 -3.66
N GLN A 280 -16.16 0.56 -2.50
CA GLN A 280 -17.16 0.53 -1.42
C GLN A 280 -16.59 1.15 -0.14
N CYS A 281 -17.42 1.94 0.54
CA CYS A 281 -17.12 2.44 1.88
C CYS A 281 -17.34 1.32 2.90
N ILE A 282 -16.29 0.96 3.64
CA ILE A 282 -16.33 -0.03 4.71
C ILE A 282 -16.76 0.62 6.03
N TYR A 283 -16.20 1.80 6.33
CA TYR A 283 -16.43 2.46 7.61
C TYR A 283 -16.51 3.97 7.45
N MET A 284 -17.43 4.57 8.19
CA MET A 284 -17.54 6.01 8.36
C MET A 284 -17.71 6.30 9.86
N GLY A 285 -16.89 7.20 10.41
CA GLY A 285 -16.96 7.55 11.82
C GLY A 285 -16.24 8.86 12.13
N LYS A 286 -16.62 9.49 13.23
CA LYS A 286 -16.02 10.75 13.69
C LYS A 286 -14.82 10.45 14.59
N LEU A 287 -13.64 10.94 14.22
CA LEU A 287 -12.38 10.74 14.97
C LEU A 287 -12.24 11.73 16.13
N SER A 288 -12.54 13.01 15.87
CA SER A 288 -12.41 14.09 16.85
C SER A 288 -13.59 15.05 16.76
N ASN A 289 -13.85 15.75 17.87
CA ASN A 289 -14.77 16.89 17.88
C ASN A 289 -14.13 18.19 17.38
N ALA A 290 -12.81 18.27 17.31
CA ALA A 290 -12.08 19.36 16.67
C ALA A 290 -11.80 19.04 15.20
N ASN A 291 -11.42 20.05 14.41
CA ASN A 291 -11.11 19.85 13.00
C ASN A 291 -9.75 19.16 12.83
N THR A 292 -9.64 18.26 11.85
CA THR A 292 -8.37 17.69 11.42
C THR A 292 -7.80 18.56 10.31
N PHE A 293 -6.53 18.92 10.43
CA PHE A 293 -5.85 19.73 9.41
C PHE A 293 -4.67 19.02 8.73
N ALA A 294 -4.14 17.96 9.34
CA ALA A 294 -3.03 17.20 8.77
C ALA A 294 -3.12 15.72 9.13
N ALA A 295 -2.76 14.87 8.18
CA ALA A 295 -2.65 13.44 8.38
C ALA A 295 -1.62 12.82 7.44
N THR A 296 -1.02 11.72 7.89
CA THR A 296 -0.04 10.92 7.15
C THR A 296 -0.33 9.43 7.31
N LEU A 297 0.22 8.61 6.42
CA LEU A 297 0.11 7.17 6.55
C LEU A 297 0.96 6.67 7.72
N ASP A 298 0.41 5.82 8.57
CA ASP A 298 1.17 5.07 9.57
C ASP A 298 1.70 3.81 8.90
N THR A 299 3.00 3.81 8.58
CA THR A 299 3.66 2.74 7.84
C THR A 299 3.76 1.46 8.65
N SER A 300 3.76 1.55 9.99
CA SER A 300 3.90 0.42 10.91
C SER A 300 2.59 -0.36 11.06
N SER A 301 1.48 0.34 11.27
CA SER A 301 0.14 -0.26 11.42
C SER A 301 -0.61 -0.37 10.10
N HIS A 302 -0.05 0.18 9.03
CA HIS A 302 -0.74 0.43 7.75
C HIS A 302 -2.04 1.24 7.95
N GLY A 303 -2.06 2.13 8.95
CA GLY A 303 -3.19 2.97 9.30
C GLY A 303 -3.01 4.41 8.84
N ILE A 304 -3.68 5.32 9.53
CA ILE A 304 -3.56 6.77 9.35
C ILE A 304 -3.27 7.43 10.70
N LEU A 305 -2.34 8.37 10.69
CA LEU A 305 -2.00 9.22 11.82
C LEU A 305 -2.45 10.65 11.52
N SER A 306 -3.32 11.21 12.35
CA SER A 306 -3.91 12.54 12.15
C SER A 306 -3.76 13.46 13.35
N VAL A 307 -3.71 14.77 13.11
CA VAL A 307 -3.62 15.81 14.14
C VAL A 307 -4.80 16.77 14.02
N ASP A 308 -5.43 17.05 15.16
CA ASP A 308 -6.53 18.01 15.25
C ASP A 308 -6.13 19.38 15.79
N ASP A 309 -7.01 20.37 15.66
CA ASP A 309 -6.81 21.75 16.15
C ASP A 309 -6.55 21.83 17.67
N ASN A 310 -6.93 20.79 18.44
CA ASN A 310 -6.67 20.73 19.88
C ASN A 310 -5.27 20.19 20.22
N GLY A 311 -4.52 19.70 19.22
CA GLY A 311 -3.20 19.12 19.36
C GLY A 311 -3.24 17.67 19.85
N GLN A 312 -4.37 16.98 19.65
CA GLN A 312 -4.50 15.54 19.83
C GLN A 312 -3.97 14.84 18.58
N VAL A 313 -3.25 13.74 18.80
CA VAL A 313 -2.70 12.90 17.73
C VAL A 313 -3.44 11.57 17.77
N PHE A 314 -4.14 11.24 16.70
CA PHE A 314 -4.93 10.02 16.58
C PHE A 314 -4.23 9.05 15.63
N SER A 315 -4.00 7.82 16.06
CA SER A 315 -3.65 6.71 15.17
C SER A 315 -4.88 5.83 14.99
N THR A 316 -5.25 5.57 13.75
CA THR A 316 -6.37 4.68 13.40
C THR A 316 -5.88 3.63 12.41
N SER A 317 -6.07 2.36 12.73
CA SER A 317 -5.66 1.23 11.90
C SER A 317 -6.77 0.20 11.75
N MET A 318 -6.64 -0.67 10.75
CA MET A 318 -7.60 -1.75 10.52
C MET A 318 -7.44 -2.83 11.60
N ASN A 319 -8.53 -3.16 12.29
CA ASN A 319 -8.57 -4.32 13.18
C ASN A 319 -8.68 -5.61 12.34
N THR A 320 -7.55 -6.31 12.16
CA THR A 320 -7.43 -7.50 11.32
C THR A 320 -8.28 -8.69 11.79
N GLU A 321 -8.67 -8.73 13.07
CA GLU A 321 -9.49 -9.81 13.64
C GLU A 321 -10.98 -9.58 13.38
N ASN A 322 -11.42 -8.32 13.46
CA ASN A 322 -12.83 -7.96 13.44
C ASN A 322 -13.33 -7.40 12.09
N ILE A 323 -12.45 -7.00 11.17
CA ILE A 323 -12.85 -6.38 9.91
C ILE A 323 -13.71 -7.31 9.04
N VAL A 324 -13.34 -8.58 8.93
CA VAL A 324 -14.09 -9.56 8.12
C VAL A 324 -15.45 -9.86 8.76
N PRO A 325 -15.55 -10.23 10.07
CA PRO A 325 -16.84 -10.36 10.74
C PRO A 325 -17.72 -9.11 10.66
N TYR A 326 -17.13 -7.92 10.76
CA TYR A 326 -17.86 -6.65 10.64
C TYR A 326 -18.47 -6.47 9.24
N ILE A 327 -17.72 -6.74 8.18
CA ILE A 327 -18.24 -6.63 6.81
C ILE A 327 -19.35 -7.67 6.57
N ILE A 328 -19.22 -8.88 7.12
CA ILE A 328 -20.24 -9.94 6.97
C ILE A 328 -21.52 -9.60 7.74
N ASN A 329 -21.39 -9.25 9.02
CA ASN A 329 -22.54 -9.15 9.93
C ASN A 329 -23.17 -7.76 9.93
N THR A 330 -22.36 -6.70 9.88
CA THR A 330 -22.84 -5.31 9.97
C THR A 330 -23.14 -4.75 8.59
N LEU A 331 -22.22 -4.88 7.64
CA LEU A 331 -22.43 -4.40 6.26
C LEU A 331 -23.24 -5.37 5.40
N GLN A 332 -23.46 -6.60 5.88
CA GLN A 332 -24.18 -7.66 5.16
C GLN A 332 -23.64 -7.92 3.76
N ASN A 333 -22.32 -7.76 3.57
CA ASN A 333 -21.68 -7.81 2.26
C ASN A 333 -20.62 -8.91 2.19
N LYS A 334 -21.09 -10.14 1.97
CA LYS A 334 -20.24 -11.34 1.84
C LYS A 334 -19.23 -11.24 0.69
N ALA A 335 -19.58 -10.56 -0.41
CA ALA A 335 -18.69 -10.40 -1.56
C ALA A 335 -17.48 -9.51 -1.22
N LEU A 336 -17.71 -8.38 -0.54
CA LEU A 336 -16.64 -7.51 -0.06
C LEU A 336 -15.79 -8.21 1.00
N ALA A 337 -16.42 -8.94 1.93
CA ALA A 337 -15.70 -9.68 2.97
C ALA A 337 -14.69 -10.66 2.37
N ARG A 338 -15.08 -11.42 1.33
CA ARG A 338 -14.18 -12.33 0.61
C ARG A 338 -13.00 -11.58 -0.02
N LYS A 339 -13.26 -10.49 -0.75
CA LYS A 339 -12.19 -9.70 -1.40
C LYS A 339 -11.20 -9.13 -0.38
N VAL A 340 -11.70 -8.57 0.72
CA VAL A 340 -10.85 -8.04 1.81
C VAL A 340 -10.07 -9.16 2.49
N ALA A 341 -10.71 -10.29 2.79
CA ALA A 341 -10.05 -11.45 3.40
C ALA A 341 -8.93 -12.01 2.50
N LEU A 342 -9.20 -12.12 1.19
CA LEU A 342 -8.23 -12.58 0.20
C LEU A 342 -7.04 -11.62 0.11
N ARG A 343 -7.30 -10.34 -0.14
CA ARG A 343 -6.27 -9.32 -0.35
C ARG A 343 -5.38 -9.11 0.86
N CYS A 344 -5.97 -9.11 2.05
CA CYS A 344 -5.26 -8.89 3.31
C CYS A 344 -4.80 -10.20 3.98
N ASN A 345 -5.09 -11.37 3.37
CA ASN A 345 -4.82 -12.70 3.93
C ASN A 345 -5.35 -12.88 5.37
N LEU A 346 -6.62 -12.51 5.59
CA LEU A 346 -7.29 -12.52 6.89
C LEU A 346 -8.19 -13.75 7.07
N SER A 347 -8.41 -14.14 8.33
CA SER A 347 -9.40 -15.16 8.73
C SER A 347 -10.80 -14.56 8.93
N GLY A 348 -11.79 -15.43 9.11
CA GLY A 348 -13.19 -15.07 9.38
C GLY A 348 -14.12 -15.16 8.17
N ALA A 349 -13.61 -15.60 7.02
CA ALA A 349 -14.39 -15.82 5.78
C ALA A 349 -14.24 -17.26 5.26
N GLU A 350 -13.72 -18.19 6.06
CA GLU A 350 -13.43 -19.57 5.68
C GLU A 350 -14.65 -20.26 5.07
N ASP A 351 -15.80 -20.14 5.73
CA ASP A 351 -17.07 -20.72 5.26
C ASP A 351 -17.50 -20.14 3.92
N LEU A 352 -17.26 -18.85 3.67
CA LEU A 352 -17.61 -18.19 2.40
C LEU A 352 -16.78 -18.76 1.24
N PHE A 353 -15.51 -19.10 1.47
CA PHE A 353 -14.67 -19.73 0.46
C PHE A 353 -15.09 -21.19 0.22
N ILE A 354 -15.48 -21.92 1.28
CA ILE A 354 -16.00 -23.30 1.16
C ILE A 354 -17.31 -23.33 0.39
N GLU A 355 -18.25 -22.42 0.69
CA GLU A 355 -19.52 -22.27 -0.01
C GLU A 355 -19.31 -22.01 -1.51
N GLU A 356 -18.47 -21.03 -1.86
CA GLU A 356 -18.17 -20.69 -3.25
C GLU A 356 -17.45 -21.82 -3.98
N PHE A 357 -16.50 -22.48 -3.32
CA PHE A 357 -15.82 -23.64 -3.88
C PHE A 357 -16.82 -24.74 -4.23
N ASN A 358 -17.73 -25.08 -3.31
CA ASN A 358 -18.74 -26.11 -3.55
C ASN A 358 -19.68 -25.70 -4.70
N GLN A 359 -20.14 -24.46 -4.73
CA GLN A 359 -21.00 -23.95 -5.81
C GLN A 359 -20.33 -24.07 -7.19
N LEU A 360 -19.08 -23.61 -7.32
CA LEU A 360 -18.33 -23.69 -8.58
C LEU A 360 -17.98 -25.13 -8.96
N PHE A 361 -17.71 -25.98 -7.97
CA PHE A 361 -17.40 -27.38 -8.22
C PHE A 361 -18.64 -28.15 -8.72
N ASP A 362 -19.80 -27.89 -8.10
CA ASP A 362 -21.07 -28.51 -8.44
C ASP A 362 -21.63 -27.97 -9.78
N SER A 363 -21.33 -26.72 -10.14
CA SER A 363 -21.66 -26.14 -11.45
C SER A 363 -20.77 -26.65 -12.60
N GLY A 364 -19.72 -27.42 -12.30
CA GLY A 364 -18.77 -27.94 -13.28
C GLY A 364 -17.66 -26.97 -13.67
N GLU A 365 -17.54 -25.82 -12.99
CA GLU A 365 -16.51 -24.81 -13.22
C GLU A 365 -15.20 -25.14 -12.49
N TYR A 366 -14.58 -26.29 -12.81
CA TYR A 366 -13.42 -26.82 -12.09
C TYR A 366 -12.19 -25.91 -12.10
N VAL A 367 -12.00 -25.09 -13.14
CA VAL A 367 -10.89 -24.12 -13.20
C VAL A 367 -11.09 -23.00 -12.17
N ALA A 368 -12.30 -22.45 -12.08
CA ALA A 368 -12.63 -21.40 -11.12
C ALA A 368 -12.61 -21.96 -9.68
N ALA A 369 -13.19 -23.14 -9.46
CA ALA A 369 -13.13 -23.84 -8.18
C ALA A 369 -11.69 -24.10 -7.74
N ALA A 370 -10.81 -24.53 -8.67
CA ALA A 370 -9.39 -24.70 -8.37
C ALA A 370 -8.72 -23.37 -7.99
N LYS A 371 -8.99 -22.27 -8.70
CA LYS A 371 -8.45 -20.94 -8.35
C LYS A 371 -8.83 -20.55 -6.91
N ILE A 372 -10.11 -20.67 -6.55
CA ILE A 372 -10.60 -20.39 -5.19
C ILE A 372 -9.90 -21.27 -4.14
N ALA A 373 -9.75 -22.57 -4.43
CA ALA A 373 -9.12 -23.49 -3.50
C ALA A 373 -7.64 -23.15 -3.23
N VAL A 374 -6.92 -22.65 -4.23
CA VAL A 374 -5.51 -22.25 -4.06
C VAL A 374 -5.37 -20.86 -3.45
N SER A 375 -6.26 -19.93 -3.80
CA SER A 375 -6.20 -18.54 -3.34
C SER A 375 -6.76 -18.33 -1.93
N ALA A 376 -7.59 -19.25 -1.42
CA ALA A 376 -8.21 -19.13 -0.11
C ALA A 376 -7.19 -18.80 1.02
N PRO A 377 -7.46 -17.80 1.87
CA PRO A 377 -6.57 -17.38 2.95
C PRO A 377 -6.14 -18.55 3.82
N LYS A 378 -4.89 -18.51 4.31
CA LYS A 378 -4.30 -19.54 5.19
C LYS A 378 -4.38 -20.98 4.66
N GLY A 379 -4.67 -21.18 3.37
CA GLY A 379 -4.73 -22.51 2.76
C GLY A 379 -5.91 -23.37 3.25
N VAL A 380 -7.03 -22.75 3.66
CA VAL A 380 -8.23 -23.45 4.20
C VAL A 380 -8.75 -24.54 3.27
N LEU A 381 -8.64 -24.33 1.95
CA LEU A 381 -9.05 -25.29 0.92
C LEU A 381 -7.89 -26.12 0.35
N ARG A 382 -6.66 -25.94 0.81
CA ARG A 382 -5.47 -26.73 0.38
C ARG A 382 -5.31 -27.99 1.23
N THR A 383 -6.36 -28.79 1.32
CA THR A 383 -6.46 -29.94 2.21
C THR A 383 -6.56 -31.26 1.42
N SER A 384 -6.32 -32.37 2.11
CA SER A 384 -6.53 -33.71 1.54
C SER A 384 -7.97 -33.95 1.10
N GLN A 385 -8.95 -33.34 1.78
CA GLN A 385 -10.38 -33.45 1.43
C GLN A 385 -10.68 -32.78 0.07
N THR A 386 -10.12 -31.60 -0.18
CA THR A 386 -10.27 -30.92 -1.48
C THR A 386 -9.65 -31.75 -2.60
N ILE A 387 -8.47 -32.33 -2.37
CA ILE A 387 -7.81 -33.23 -3.33
C ILE A 387 -8.70 -34.44 -3.62
N GLN A 388 -9.28 -35.06 -2.58
CA GLN A 388 -10.20 -36.19 -2.73
C GLN A 388 -11.45 -35.83 -3.53
N ARG A 389 -12.02 -34.64 -3.35
CA ARG A 389 -13.14 -34.17 -4.19
C ARG A 389 -12.74 -34.10 -5.66
N PHE A 390 -11.59 -33.51 -5.98
CA PHE A 390 -11.08 -33.47 -7.35
C PHE A 390 -10.73 -34.86 -7.92
N GLN A 391 -10.37 -35.83 -7.06
CA GLN A 391 -10.09 -37.23 -7.42
C GLN A 391 -11.36 -38.04 -7.72
N GLN A 392 -12.41 -37.86 -6.90
CA GLN A 392 -13.68 -38.58 -7.03
C GLN A 392 -14.45 -38.17 -8.30
N HIS A 393 -14.13 -37.00 -8.86
CA HIS A 393 -14.67 -36.58 -10.13
C HIS A 393 -14.11 -37.42 -11.30
N ILE A 394 -14.99 -38.09 -12.05
CA ILE A 394 -14.65 -38.89 -13.24
C ILE A 394 -15.10 -38.13 -14.50
N PRO A 395 -14.22 -37.42 -15.24
CA PRO A 395 -14.60 -36.75 -16.48
C PRO A 395 -14.32 -37.59 -17.72
N ARG A 396 -15.10 -37.34 -18.78
CA ARG A 396 -15.00 -37.96 -20.11
C ARG A 396 -13.81 -37.49 -20.97
N THR A 397 -13.05 -36.45 -20.59
CA THR A 397 -11.95 -35.89 -21.42
C THR A 397 -10.70 -35.38 -20.67
N THR A 398 -10.81 -34.68 -19.53
CA THR A 398 -9.65 -34.22 -18.72
C THR A 398 -9.98 -34.26 -17.23
N THR A 399 -9.17 -34.95 -16.42
CA THR A 399 -9.37 -35.10 -14.96
C THR A 399 -9.35 -33.74 -14.25
N ALA A 400 -10.40 -33.40 -13.49
CA ALA A 400 -10.48 -32.17 -12.71
C ALA A 400 -9.27 -31.99 -11.75
N LEU A 401 -8.71 -33.10 -11.26
CA LEU A 401 -7.47 -33.12 -10.49
C LEU A 401 -6.24 -32.57 -11.23
N ALA A 402 -6.14 -32.75 -12.55
CA ALA A 402 -5.03 -32.18 -13.34
C ALA A 402 -5.11 -30.66 -13.33
N ILE A 403 -6.31 -30.12 -13.52
CA ILE A 403 -6.57 -28.68 -13.50
C ILE A 403 -6.15 -28.08 -12.15
N TYR A 404 -6.52 -28.73 -11.05
CA TYR A 404 -6.14 -28.29 -9.70
C TYR A 404 -4.62 -28.20 -9.51
N PHE A 405 -3.86 -29.23 -9.90
CA PHE A 405 -2.40 -29.21 -9.80
C PHE A 405 -1.74 -28.20 -10.75
N ASP A 406 -2.28 -28.00 -11.95
CA ASP A 406 -1.78 -26.99 -12.88
C ASP A 406 -1.94 -25.57 -12.30
N VAL A 407 -3.05 -25.28 -11.63
CA VAL A 407 -3.26 -24.00 -10.93
C VAL A 407 -2.30 -23.85 -9.74
N LEU A 408 -2.14 -24.89 -8.90
CA LEU A 408 -1.19 -24.89 -7.79
C LEU A 408 0.25 -24.61 -8.24
N LEU A 409 0.71 -25.30 -9.29
CA LEU A 409 2.05 -25.17 -9.82
C LEU A 409 2.32 -23.80 -10.46
N ARG A 410 1.28 -23.09 -10.93
CA ARG A 410 1.42 -21.70 -11.40
C ARG A 410 1.57 -20.73 -10.23
N GLN A 411 0.81 -20.92 -9.16
CA GLN A 411 0.76 -19.98 -8.04
C GLN A 411 1.93 -20.11 -7.06
N GLY A 412 2.44 -21.32 -6.83
CA GLY A 412 3.56 -21.47 -5.88
C GLY A 412 3.97 -22.91 -5.58
N LYS A 413 4.49 -23.09 -4.36
CA LYS A 413 4.99 -24.36 -3.85
C LYS A 413 3.83 -25.21 -3.30
N LEU A 414 3.83 -26.49 -3.65
CA LEU A 414 2.88 -27.49 -3.18
C LEU A 414 3.21 -27.88 -1.74
N ASN A 415 2.19 -28.12 -0.92
CA ASN A 415 2.37 -28.64 0.42
C ASN A 415 2.69 -30.15 0.40
N ARG A 416 2.96 -30.73 1.57
CA ARG A 416 3.28 -32.16 1.73
C ARG A 416 2.25 -33.10 1.08
N TYR A 417 0.96 -32.86 1.28
CA TYR A 417 -0.10 -33.73 0.76
C TYR A 417 -0.24 -33.61 -0.76
N GLU A 418 -0.24 -32.38 -1.28
CA GLU A 418 -0.30 -32.09 -2.71
C GLU A 418 0.92 -32.67 -3.44
N SER A 419 2.12 -32.53 -2.86
CA SER A 419 3.37 -33.05 -3.42
C SER A 419 3.35 -34.58 -3.52
N LEU A 420 2.81 -35.26 -2.50
CA LEU A 420 2.69 -36.71 -2.50
C LEU A 420 1.72 -37.21 -3.58
N GLU A 421 0.53 -36.61 -3.66
CA GLU A 421 -0.52 -37.03 -4.60
C GLU A 421 -0.14 -36.73 -6.07
N LEU A 422 0.49 -35.58 -6.34
CA LEU A 422 1.04 -35.28 -7.66
C LEU A 422 2.12 -36.31 -8.04
N SER A 423 3.01 -36.65 -7.11
CA SER A 423 4.11 -37.59 -7.38
C SER A 423 3.62 -39.00 -7.65
N LYS A 424 2.66 -39.51 -6.86
CA LYS A 424 1.99 -40.81 -7.13
C LYS A 424 1.45 -40.87 -8.55
N ARG A 425 0.76 -39.81 -8.97
CA ARG A 425 0.15 -39.71 -10.29
C ARG A 425 1.17 -39.66 -11.42
N LEU A 426 2.21 -38.84 -11.29
CA LEU A 426 3.24 -38.71 -12.31
C LEU A 426 4.02 -40.02 -12.50
N ILE A 427 4.29 -40.76 -11.41
CA ILE A 427 4.93 -42.07 -11.49
C ILE A 427 4.02 -43.09 -12.17
N HIS A 428 2.74 -43.14 -11.77
CA HIS A 428 1.77 -44.07 -12.38
C HIS A 428 1.59 -43.81 -13.89
N THR A 429 1.63 -42.55 -14.31
CA THR A 429 1.52 -42.15 -15.72
C THR A 429 2.85 -42.17 -16.49
N GLY A 430 3.96 -42.56 -15.84
CA GLY A 430 5.29 -42.64 -16.46
C GLY A 430 5.97 -41.28 -16.73
N LYS A 431 5.43 -40.17 -16.22
CA LYS A 431 5.93 -38.80 -16.43
C LYS A 431 7.03 -38.40 -15.42
N ASN A 432 8.04 -39.26 -15.25
CA ASN A 432 9.11 -39.06 -14.25
C ASN A 432 9.96 -37.80 -14.51
N GLN A 433 10.15 -37.41 -15.77
CA GLN A 433 10.90 -36.19 -16.13
C GLN A 433 10.24 -34.91 -15.61
N ALA A 434 8.89 -34.84 -15.63
CA ALA A 434 8.16 -33.69 -15.10
C ALA A 434 8.33 -33.59 -13.58
N LEU A 435 8.34 -34.73 -12.88
CA LEU A 435 8.57 -34.77 -11.44
C LEU A 435 9.96 -34.26 -11.07
N GLU A 436 10.99 -34.67 -11.80
CA GLU A 436 12.36 -34.18 -11.61
C GLU A 436 12.49 -32.67 -11.88
N HIS A 437 11.80 -32.17 -12.91
CA HIS A 437 11.77 -30.75 -13.22
C HIS A 437 11.20 -29.93 -12.05
N TRP A 438 10.05 -30.34 -11.50
CA TRP A 438 9.41 -29.63 -10.38
C TRP A 438 10.19 -29.73 -9.07
N LEU A 439 10.87 -30.86 -8.81
CA LEU A 439 11.76 -31.01 -7.66
C LEU A 439 12.98 -30.10 -7.77
N LYS A 440 13.60 -29.98 -8.96
CA LYS A 440 14.71 -29.05 -9.20
C LYS A 440 14.31 -27.58 -9.02
N GLN A 441 13.08 -27.22 -9.37
CA GLN A 441 12.53 -25.88 -9.13
C GLN A 441 12.04 -25.64 -7.70
N ALA A 442 12.24 -26.59 -6.77
CA ALA A 442 11.77 -26.52 -5.39
C ALA A 442 10.25 -26.25 -5.25
N LYS A 443 9.45 -26.66 -6.25
CA LYS A 443 8.00 -26.48 -6.27
C LYS A 443 7.25 -27.51 -5.43
N LEU A 444 7.90 -28.61 -5.04
CA LEU A 444 7.33 -29.63 -4.17
C LEU A 444 7.91 -29.52 -2.76
N GLU A 445 7.08 -29.77 -1.75
CA GLU A 445 7.54 -29.90 -0.38
C GLU A 445 8.17 -31.29 -0.17
N ASN A 446 9.40 -31.30 0.32
CA ASN A 446 10.12 -32.51 0.62
C ASN A 446 9.52 -33.17 1.88
N SER A 447 9.18 -34.45 1.79
CA SER A 447 8.70 -35.24 2.92
C SER A 447 9.32 -36.64 2.92
N GLU A 448 9.23 -37.32 4.06
CA GLU A 448 9.74 -38.69 4.19
C GLU A 448 8.99 -39.65 3.26
N GLU A 449 7.67 -39.50 3.15
CA GLU A 449 6.82 -40.33 2.29
C GLU A 449 7.15 -40.12 0.82
N LEU A 450 7.47 -38.89 0.42
CA LEU A 450 7.86 -38.57 -0.95
C LEU A 450 9.19 -39.24 -1.31
N GLY A 451 10.15 -39.23 -0.38
CA GLY A 451 11.42 -39.95 -0.54
C GLY A 451 11.21 -41.46 -0.65
N ASP A 452 10.37 -42.04 0.22
CA ASP A 452 10.05 -43.47 0.21
C ASP A 452 9.39 -43.90 -1.11
N LEU A 453 8.52 -43.07 -1.65
CA LEU A 453 7.81 -43.29 -2.92
C LEU A 453 8.76 -43.24 -4.14
N LEU A 454 9.81 -42.41 -4.09
CA LEU A 454 10.79 -42.31 -5.17
C LEU A 454 11.95 -43.29 -5.05
N ARG A 455 12.08 -43.99 -3.92
CA ARG A 455 13.20 -44.88 -3.64
C ARG A 455 13.40 -45.97 -4.71
N SER A 456 12.30 -46.53 -5.23
CA SER A 456 12.35 -47.59 -6.24
C SER A 456 12.55 -47.07 -7.67
N SER A 457 12.00 -45.90 -8.00
CA SER A 457 12.01 -45.33 -9.35
C SER A 457 13.20 -44.40 -9.62
N ASN A 458 13.56 -43.54 -8.66
CA ASN A 458 14.70 -42.63 -8.73
C ASN A 458 15.41 -42.52 -7.36
N PRO A 459 16.34 -43.44 -7.05
CA PRO A 459 16.99 -43.49 -5.75
C PRO A 459 17.97 -42.33 -5.52
N VAL A 460 18.46 -41.66 -6.57
CA VAL A 460 19.31 -40.46 -6.43
C VAL A 460 18.49 -39.31 -5.84
N THR A 461 17.35 -39.03 -6.45
CA THR A 461 16.44 -37.95 -6.04
C THR A 461 15.86 -38.22 -4.65
N ALA A 462 15.52 -39.48 -4.34
CA ALA A 462 15.10 -39.88 -3.00
C ALA A 462 16.14 -39.54 -1.92
N SER A 463 17.44 -39.77 -2.17
CA SER A 463 18.51 -39.39 -1.25
C SER A 463 18.61 -37.87 -1.06
N SER A 464 18.45 -37.08 -2.13
CA SER A 464 18.41 -35.62 -2.03
C SER A 464 17.24 -35.13 -1.17
N ILE A 465 16.07 -35.76 -1.29
CA ILE A 465 14.88 -35.44 -0.48
C ILE A 465 15.14 -35.77 0.99
N TYR A 466 15.63 -36.98 1.31
CA TYR A 466 15.94 -37.38 2.68
C TYR A 466 17.00 -36.48 3.34
N LEU A 467 17.97 -36.01 2.56
CA LEU A 467 18.97 -35.06 3.02
C LEU A 467 18.34 -33.69 3.33
N ALA A 468 17.47 -33.20 2.44
CA ALA A 468 16.79 -31.92 2.62
C ALA A 468 15.87 -31.87 3.86
N ILE A 469 15.30 -33.01 4.27
CA ILE A 469 14.48 -33.14 5.49
C ILE A 469 15.27 -33.59 6.73
N GLN A 470 16.61 -33.61 6.66
CA GLN A 470 17.51 -33.98 7.75
C GLN A 470 17.23 -35.37 8.35
N LYS A 471 16.99 -36.39 7.51
CA LYS A 471 16.79 -37.80 7.92
C LYS A 471 17.99 -38.68 7.55
N PRO A 472 19.12 -38.60 8.29
CA PRO A 472 20.38 -39.25 7.90
C PRO A 472 20.29 -40.78 7.84
N LYS A 473 19.49 -41.42 8.70
CA LYS A 473 19.29 -42.88 8.68
C LYS A 473 18.72 -43.38 7.35
N LYS A 474 17.77 -42.66 6.76
CA LYS A 474 17.16 -43.01 5.46
C LYS A 474 18.11 -42.78 4.29
N VAL A 475 18.95 -41.74 4.37
CA VAL A 475 20.02 -41.49 3.38
C VAL A 475 20.99 -42.68 3.31
N ILE A 476 21.44 -43.17 4.48
CA ILE A 476 22.37 -44.30 4.59
C ILE A 476 21.71 -45.58 4.05
N ILE A 477 20.47 -45.87 4.48
CA ILE A 477 19.74 -47.05 4.01
C ILE A 477 19.55 -47.02 2.48
N ASN A 478 19.21 -45.87 1.91
CA ASN A 478 19.03 -45.73 0.47
C ASN A 478 20.37 -45.86 -0.29
N ALA A 479 21.46 -45.33 0.25
CA ALA A 479 22.80 -45.51 -0.33
C ALA A 479 23.24 -46.98 -0.33
N LEU A 480 23.00 -47.70 0.77
CA LEU A 480 23.27 -49.14 0.88
C LEU A 480 22.42 -49.95 -0.12
N PHE A 481 21.13 -49.61 -0.27
CA PHE A 481 20.25 -50.25 -1.25
C PHE A 481 20.77 -50.07 -2.70
N ARG A 482 21.26 -48.88 -3.06
CA ARG A 482 21.88 -48.63 -4.36
C ARG A 482 23.15 -49.46 -4.57
N LEU A 483 23.99 -49.58 -3.53
CA LEU A 483 25.21 -50.38 -3.57
C LEU A 483 24.89 -51.86 -3.82
N ILE A 484 23.90 -52.40 -3.12
CA ILE A 484 23.46 -53.79 -3.25
C ILE A 484 22.92 -54.07 -4.66
N ILE A 485 22.09 -53.18 -5.23
CA ILE A 485 21.59 -53.35 -6.61
C ILE A 485 22.73 -53.30 -7.63
N ALA A 486 23.71 -52.40 -7.44
CA ALA A 486 24.86 -52.30 -8.33
C ALA A 486 25.75 -53.55 -8.28
N ILE A 487 25.84 -54.19 -7.10
CA ILE A 487 26.57 -55.46 -6.91
C ILE A 487 25.81 -56.61 -7.58
N ILE A 488 24.47 -56.68 -7.46
CA ILE A 488 23.64 -57.75 -8.05
C ILE A 488 23.56 -57.67 -9.59
N ARG A 489 23.70 -56.48 -10.18
CA ARG A 489 23.67 -56.27 -11.64
C ARG A 489 25.01 -56.54 -12.34
N LYS A 490 26.10 -56.61 -11.59
CA LYS A 490 27.40 -57.10 -12.09
C LYS A 490 27.45 -58.61 -11.96
#